data_AF-A0A933Z0B8-F1
#
_entry.id   AF-A0A933Z0B8-F1
#
_cell.length_a   1.000
_cell.length_b   1.000
_cell.length_c   1.000
_cell.angle_alpha   90.00
_cell.angle_beta   90.00
_cell.angle_gamma   90.00
#
_symmetry.space_group_name_H-M   'P 1'
#
loop_
_entity.id
_entity.type
_entity.pdbx_description
1 polymer ?
#
loop_
_entity_poly.entity_id
_entity_poly.type
_entity_poly.pdbx_seq_one_letter_code
_entity_poly.pdbx_strand_id
1 'polypeptide(L)'
;MSAKKKAQANAPAAVLRVHLWLEAGGGMLFGLGRVQLLELVERLGSLNQAAKALGMSYRAAWGRIKRTEQALGEALLVKASGRKGYELSDLSKALLKDFAAWHQEVEAFALKRAKERLPWDVQPFSGPAAGGAGGGEPGPAKS
;
A
#
# COMPACT_ATOMS: atom_id res chain seq x y z
N MET A 1 14.26 -14.37 -40.60
CA MET A 1 13.67 -13.19 -39.93
C MET A 1 12.21 -13.02 -40.34
N SER A 2 11.24 -13.63 -39.65
CA SER A 2 9.80 -13.29 -39.79
C SER A 2 8.94 -14.18 -38.89
N ALA A 3 8.53 -13.65 -37.74
CA ALA A 3 7.41 -14.13 -36.92
C ALA A 3 7.06 -13.10 -35.84
N LYS A 4 8.07 -12.39 -35.29
CA LYS A 4 7.89 -11.38 -34.22
C LYS A 4 7.10 -10.13 -34.63
N LYS A 5 7.00 -9.79 -35.92
CA LYS A 5 6.41 -8.51 -36.36
C LYS A 5 4.88 -8.52 -36.50
N LYS A 6 4.24 -9.70 -36.61
CA LYS A 6 2.77 -9.82 -36.78
C LYS A 6 1.98 -10.00 -35.48
N ALA A 7 2.63 -10.39 -34.38
CA ALA A 7 1.94 -10.62 -33.10
C ALA A 7 1.66 -9.33 -32.30
N GLN A 8 2.31 -8.22 -32.65
CA GLN A 8 2.24 -6.96 -31.90
C GLN A 8 0.93 -6.18 -32.12
N ALA A 9 0.19 -6.44 -33.19
CA ALA A 9 -0.95 -5.61 -33.60
C ALA A 9 -2.23 -5.80 -32.76
N ASN A 10 -2.25 -6.78 -31.84
CA ASN A 10 -3.42 -7.08 -30.99
C ASN A 10 -3.02 -7.43 -29.54
N ALA A 11 -1.81 -7.06 -29.12
CA ALA A 11 -1.33 -7.34 -27.77
C ALA A 11 -2.00 -6.39 -26.75
N PRO A 12 -2.45 -6.88 -25.59
CA PRO A 12 -3.06 -6.02 -24.58
C PRO A 12 -2.04 -5.00 -24.06
N ALA A 13 -2.47 -3.75 -23.87
CA ALA A 13 -1.70 -2.76 -23.13
C ALA A 13 -1.73 -3.14 -21.63
N ALA A 14 -0.84 -4.06 -21.25
CA ALA A 14 -0.79 -4.58 -19.89
C ALA A 14 -0.26 -3.51 -18.93
N VAL A 15 -0.88 -3.39 -17.75
CA VAL A 15 -0.46 -2.48 -16.69
C VAL A 15 0.09 -3.31 -15.53
N LEU A 16 1.34 -3.07 -15.13
CA LEU A 16 1.94 -3.70 -13.97
C LEU A 16 1.38 -3.08 -12.69
N ARG A 17 0.92 -3.92 -11.77
CA ARG A 17 0.53 -3.53 -10.42
C ARG A 17 1.27 -4.41 -9.42
N VAL A 18 1.91 -3.79 -8.43
CA VAL A 18 2.64 -4.49 -7.38
C VAL A 18 1.99 -4.21 -6.03
N HIS A 19 1.55 -5.28 -5.36
CA HIS A 19 1.11 -5.23 -3.97
C HIS A 19 2.21 -5.79 -3.07
N LEU A 20 2.69 -4.96 -2.14
CA LEU A 20 3.64 -5.35 -1.10
C LEU A 20 2.97 -5.29 0.27
N TRP A 21 3.10 -6.39 1.00
CA TRP A 21 2.70 -6.47 2.40
C TRP A 21 3.60 -7.42 3.17
N LEU A 22 3.61 -7.21 4.48
CA LEU A 22 4.31 -7.99 5.48
C LEU A 22 3.26 -8.64 6.38
N GLU A 23 3.52 -9.89 6.75
CA GLU A 23 2.71 -10.66 7.69
C GLU A 23 3.55 -11.06 8.90
N ALA A 24 2.90 -11.14 10.06
CA ALA A 24 3.49 -11.64 11.29
C ALA A 24 2.40 -12.34 12.10
N GLY A 25 2.72 -13.48 12.72
CA GLY A 25 1.78 -14.21 13.58
C GLY A 25 0.48 -14.63 12.89
N GLY A 26 0.51 -14.93 11.59
CA GLY A 26 -0.67 -15.37 10.82
C GLY A 26 -1.62 -14.25 10.40
N GLY A 27 -1.20 -12.98 10.48
CA GLY A 27 -2.00 -11.84 10.04
C GLY A 27 -1.17 -10.71 9.42
N MET A 28 -1.86 -9.76 8.80
CA MET A 28 -1.20 -8.64 8.15
C MET A 28 -0.60 -7.64 9.16
N LEU A 29 0.71 -7.45 9.06
CA LEU A 29 1.50 -6.50 9.82
C LEU A 29 1.45 -5.12 9.18
N PHE A 30 2.02 -4.96 7.99
CA PHE A 30 2.23 -3.66 7.35
C PHE A 30 2.20 -3.79 5.83
N GLY A 31 1.86 -2.71 5.12
CA GLY A 31 1.78 -2.71 3.66
C GLY A 31 0.98 -1.51 3.15
N LEU A 32 0.70 -1.47 1.85
CA LEU A 32 0.14 -0.28 1.20
C LEU A 32 -1.15 0.25 1.85
N GLY A 33 -2.03 -0.65 2.32
CA GLY A 33 -3.26 -0.23 3.02
C GLY A 33 -3.02 0.43 4.40
N ARG A 34 -1.94 0.06 5.11
CA ARG A 34 -1.54 0.75 6.36
C ARG A 34 -0.90 2.10 6.04
N VAL A 35 -0.05 2.13 5.01
CA VAL A 35 0.59 3.35 4.50
C VAL A 35 -0.46 4.41 4.16
N GLN A 36 -1.43 4.07 3.32
CA GLN A 36 -2.53 4.98 2.93
C GLN A 36 -3.31 5.50 4.15
N LEU A 37 -3.59 4.64 5.12
CA LEU A 37 -4.30 5.04 6.33
C LEU A 37 -3.49 6.06 7.14
N LEU A 38 -2.19 5.80 7.33
CA LEU A 38 -1.29 6.67 8.09
C LEU A 38 -1.03 8.01 7.37
N GLU A 39 -0.82 8.01 6.06
CA GLU A 39 -0.69 9.23 5.25
C GLU A 39 -1.94 10.11 5.36
N LEU A 40 -3.13 9.49 5.36
CA LEU A 40 -4.38 10.21 5.57
C LEU A 40 -4.52 10.74 6.99
N VAL A 41 -4.04 10.02 8.01
CA VAL A 41 -4.00 10.53 9.39
C VAL A 41 -3.07 11.74 9.47
N GLU A 42 -1.89 11.67 8.88
CA GLU A 42 -0.94 12.79 8.85
C GLU A 42 -1.54 14.03 8.19
N ARG A 43 -2.16 13.85 7.01
CA ARG A 43 -2.76 14.94 6.24
C ARG A 43 -4.00 15.54 6.91
N LEU A 44 -4.84 14.71 7.54
CA LEU A 44 -6.15 15.13 8.07
C LEU A 44 -6.13 15.39 9.58
N GLY A 45 -5.08 14.97 10.29
CA GLY A 45 -4.98 15.02 11.75
C GLY A 45 -6.01 14.14 12.50
N SER A 46 -6.73 13.25 11.79
CA SER A 46 -7.85 12.51 12.34
C SER A 46 -7.99 11.12 11.73
N LEU A 47 -7.90 10.10 12.57
CA LEU A 47 -8.14 8.72 12.16
C LEU A 47 -9.58 8.46 11.74
N ASN A 48 -10.55 9.21 12.27
CA ASN A 48 -11.94 9.09 11.82
C ASN A 48 -12.11 9.63 10.39
N GLN A 49 -11.48 10.77 10.06
CA GLN A 49 -11.53 11.30 8.70
C GLN A 49 -10.76 10.41 7.72
N ALA A 50 -9.62 9.87 8.13
CA ALA A 50 -8.85 8.92 7.33
C ALA A 50 -9.65 7.64 7.04
N ALA A 51 -10.34 7.08 8.05
CA ALA A 51 -11.21 5.91 7.87
C ALA A 51 -12.33 6.18 6.85
N LYS A 52 -13.00 7.34 6.96
CA LYS A 52 -14.04 7.77 6.01
C LYS A 52 -13.50 7.92 4.58
N ALA A 53 -12.34 8.54 4.42
CA ALA A 53 -11.71 8.72 3.11
C ALA A 53 -11.38 7.38 2.42
N LEU A 54 -11.12 6.33 3.21
CA LEU A 54 -10.89 4.97 2.72
C LEU A 54 -12.14 4.08 2.69
N GLY A 55 -13.33 4.65 2.92
CA GLY A 55 -14.59 3.90 2.91
C GLY A 55 -14.71 2.82 3.99
N MET A 56 -14.00 2.96 5.13
CA MET A 56 -14.05 2.00 6.23
C MET A 56 -14.58 2.62 7.54
N SER A 57 -15.04 1.78 8.46
CA SER A 57 -15.46 2.24 9.78
C SER A 57 -14.26 2.66 10.63
N TYR A 58 -14.47 3.61 11.54
CA TYR A 58 -13.43 4.01 12.50
C TYR A 58 -12.89 2.82 13.31
N ARG A 59 -13.77 1.90 13.73
CA ARG A 59 -13.37 0.68 14.45
C ARG A 59 -12.46 -0.22 13.60
N ALA A 60 -12.71 -0.36 12.30
CA ALA A 60 -11.85 -1.11 11.41
C ALA A 60 -10.47 -0.46 11.27
N ALA A 61 -10.43 0.86 11.07
CA ALA A 61 -9.18 1.62 11.00
C ALA A 61 -8.36 1.51 12.30
N TRP A 62 -9.01 1.71 13.45
CA TRP A 62 -8.38 1.56 14.77
C TRP A 62 -7.85 0.14 14.99
N GLY A 63 -8.62 -0.87 14.62
CA GLY A 63 -8.20 -2.27 14.71
C GLY A 63 -6.98 -2.59 13.85
N ARG A 64 -6.87 -2.01 12.65
CA ARG A 64 -5.69 -2.16 11.79
C ARG A 64 -4.44 -1.55 12.43
N ILE A 65 -4.54 -0.32 12.93
CA ILE A 65 -3.44 0.34 13.65
C ILE A 65 -3.00 -0.49 14.85
N LYS A 66 -3.95 -0.91 15.70
CA LYS A 66 -3.63 -1.65 16.93
C LYS A 66 -2.98 -2.99 16.66
N ARG A 67 -3.38 -3.72 15.62
CA ARG A 67 -2.70 -4.97 15.23
C ARG A 67 -1.25 -4.74 14.85
N THR A 68 -0.97 -3.69 14.07
CA THR A 68 0.41 -3.34 13.70
C THR A 68 1.21 -2.93 14.94
N GLU A 69 0.66 -2.06 15.79
CA GLU A 69 1.33 -1.63 17.04
C GLU A 69 1.63 -2.81 17.98
N GLN A 70 0.70 -3.75 18.13
CA GLN A 70 0.89 -4.95 18.95
C GLN A 70 2.04 -5.82 18.45
N ALA A 71 2.15 -5.99 17.14
CA ALA A 71 3.20 -6.81 16.54
C ALA A 71 4.56 -6.11 16.53
N LEU A 72 4.60 -4.77 16.44
CA LEU A 72 5.84 -3.99 16.51
C LEU A 72 6.28 -3.67 17.94
N GLY A 73 5.36 -3.75 18.92
CA GLY A 73 5.62 -3.33 20.30
C GLY A 73 5.70 -1.82 20.50
N GLU A 74 5.36 -1.03 19.49
CA GLU A 74 5.52 0.43 19.49
C GLU A 74 4.30 1.14 18.89
N ALA A 75 4.02 2.36 19.36
CA ALA A 75 2.87 3.13 18.88
C ALA A 75 3.14 3.71 17.48
N LEU A 76 2.14 3.63 16.62
CA LEU A 76 2.16 4.25 15.29
C LEU A 76 1.56 5.66 15.33
N LEU A 77 0.60 5.89 16.23
CA LEU A 77 -0.08 7.18 16.38
C LEU A 77 0.09 7.71 17.80
N VAL A 78 0.36 9.01 17.90
CA VAL A 78 0.41 9.77 19.16
C VAL A 78 -0.72 10.80 19.20
N LYS A 79 -1.12 11.24 20.41
CA LYS A 79 -2.08 12.33 20.54
C LYS A 79 -1.44 13.62 20.04
N ALA A 80 -2.16 14.35 19.19
CA ALA A 80 -1.71 15.66 18.74
C ALA A 80 -1.60 16.64 19.91
N SER A 81 -0.51 17.41 19.96
CA SER A 81 -0.33 18.43 21.00
C SER A 81 -1.29 19.59 20.79
N GLY A 82 -2.02 19.99 21.84
CA GLY A 82 -2.89 21.17 21.81
C GLY A 82 -4.17 21.06 20.96
N ARG A 83 -4.48 19.90 20.35
CA ARG A 83 -5.71 19.70 19.56
C ARG A 83 -6.28 18.30 19.72
N LYS A 84 -7.58 18.14 19.42
CA LYS A 84 -8.22 16.82 19.31
C LYS A 84 -7.77 16.16 18.01
N GLY A 85 -7.02 15.07 18.09
CA GLY A 85 -6.56 14.36 16.90
C GLY A 85 -5.39 13.43 17.17
N TYR A 86 -4.82 12.92 16.08
CA TYR A 86 -3.64 12.05 16.09
C TYR A 86 -2.57 12.60 15.16
N GLU A 87 -1.33 12.34 15.52
CA GLU A 87 -0.13 12.59 14.71
C GLU A 87 0.66 11.28 14.59
N LEU A 88 1.50 11.18 13.56
CA LEU A 88 2.37 10.03 13.40
C LEU A 88 3.46 10.02 14.47
N SER A 89 3.74 8.85 15.02
CA SER A 89 4.98 8.62 15.77
C SER A 89 6.19 8.70 14.84
N ASP A 90 7.38 8.83 15.43
CA ASP A 90 8.62 8.86 14.64
C ASP A 90 8.87 7.53 13.93
N LEU A 91 8.49 6.39 14.54
CA LEU A 91 8.45 5.09 13.87
C LEU A 91 7.59 5.12 12.62
N SER A 92 6.34 5.62 12.71
CA SER A 92 5.45 5.69 11.55
C SER A 92 6.05 6.53 10.43
N LYS A 93 6.64 7.69 10.75
CA LYS A 93 7.27 8.56 9.74
C LYS A 93 8.43 7.85 9.03
N ALA A 94 9.27 7.15 9.78
CA ALA A 94 10.36 6.35 9.22
C ALA A 94 9.82 5.23 8.32
N LEU A 95 8.84 4.46 8.80
CA LEU A 95 8.22 3.38 8.05
C LEU A 95 7.57 3.85 6.75
N LEU A 96 6.86 4.99 6.76
CA LEU A 96 6.24 5.55 5.56
C LEU A 96 7.29 5.91 4.51
N LYS A 97 8.36 6.59 4.93
CA LYS A 97 9.47 6.98 4.06
C LYS A 97 10.15 5.76 3.45
N ASP A 98 10.52 4.79 4.29
CA ASP A 98 11.29 3.62 3.84
C ASP A 98 10.43 2.69 2.98
N PHE A 99 9.14 2.53 3.31
CA PHE A 99 8.23 1.73 2.50
C PHE A 99 8.01 2.35 1.12
N ALA A 100 7.88 3.68 1.03
CA ALA A 100 7.71 4.36 -0.26
C ALA A 100 8.94 4.16 -1.16
N ALA A 101 10.15 4.30 -0.61
CA ALA A 101 11.39 4.06 -1.34
C ALA A 101 11.50 2.59 -1.78
N TRP A 102 11.28 1.66 -0.86
CA TRP A 102 11.34 0.23 -1.16
C TRP A 102 10.29 -0.22 -2.18
N HIS A 103 9.06 0.29 -2.09
CA HIS A 103 7.99 -0.02 -3.04
C HIS A 103 8.34 0.44 -4.46
N GLN A 104 8.91 1.63 -4.61
CA GLN A 104 9.40 2.14 -5.90
C GLN A 104 10.51 1.27 -6.48
N GLU A 105 11.47 0.84 -5.66
CA GLU A 105 12.55 -0.06 -6.10
C GLU A 105 12.00 -1.39 -6.62
N VAL A 106 11.06 -1.99 -5.89
CA VAL A 106 10.43 -3.25 -6.29
C VAL A 106 9.59 -3.08 -7.56
N GLU A 107 8.82 -2.00 -7.67
CA GLU A 107 8.02 -1.72 -8.87
C GLU A 107 8.91 -1.53 -10.10
N ALA A 108 9.99 -0.75 -9.97
CA ALA A 108 10.95 -0.54 -11.06
C ALA A 108 11.62 -1.84 -11.50
N PHE A 109 12.03 -2.68 -10.54
CA PHE A 109 12.61 -3.99 -10.83
C PHE A 109 11.59 -4.92 -11.51
N ALA A 110 10.38 -5.00 -10.98
CA ALA A 110 9.31 -5.82 -11.54
C ALA A 110 8.95 -5.39 -12.97
N LEU A 111 8.88 -4.08 -13.24
CA LEU A 111 8.62 -3.53 -14.57
C LEU A 111 9.72 -3.90 -15.57
N LYS A 112 10.98 -3.74 -15.17
CA LYS A 112 12.12 -4.14 -16.00
C LYS A 112 12.03 -5.62 -16.37
N ARG A 113 11.80 -6.49 -15.38
CA ARG A 113 11.72 -7.95 -15.60
C ARG A 113 10.49 -8.35 -16.42
N ALA A 114 9.37 -7.65 -16.28
CA ALA A 114 8.18 -7.88 -17.08
C ALA A 114 8.45 -7.61 -18.57
N LYS A 115 9.09 -6.48 -18.90
CA LYS A 115 9.46 -6.12 -20.29
C LYS A 115 10.44 -7.10 -20.94
N GLU A 116 11.32 -7.71 -20.14
CA GLU A 116 12.29 -8.70 -20.62
C GLU A 116 11.69 -10.09 -20.84
N ARG A 117 10.60 -10.43 -20.13
CA ARG A 117 10.04 -11.79 -20.09
C ARG A 117 8.75 -11.96 -20.87
N LEU A 118 7.94 -10.91 -20.98
CA LEU A 118 6.61 -10.99 -21.58
C LEU A 118 6.66 -10.59 -23.06
N PRO A 119 5.84 -11.22 -23.91
CA PRO A 119 5.85 -10.97 -25.35
C PRO A 119 5.04 -9.72 -25.76
N TRP A 120 4.41 -9.03 -24.81
CA TRP A 120 3.64 -7.80 -25.03
C TRP A 120 4.20 -6.64 -24.19
N ASP A 121 3.80 -5.42 -24.55
CA ASP A 121 4.22 -4.21 -23.84
C ASP A 121 3.59 -4.13 -22.44
N VAL A 122 4.36 -3.62 -21.48
CA VAL A 122 3.97 -3.48 -20.08
C VAL A 122 4.25 -2.07 -19.61
N GLN A 123 3.19 -1.41 -19.17
CA GLN A 123 3.22 -0.04 -18.67
C GLN A 123 3.21 -0.04 -17.13
N PRO A 124 3.87 0.94 -16.47
CA PRO A 124 3.70 1.13 -15.04
C PRO A 124 2.25 1.55 -14.73
N PHE A 125 1.78 1.24 -13.54
CA PHE A 125 0.50 1.77 -13.08
C PHE A 125 0.63 3.26 -12.75
N SER A 126 -0.13 4.09 -13.47
CA SER A 126 -0.15 5.56 -13.31
C SER A 126 -1.43 6.08 -12.64
N GLY A 127 -2.16 5.23 -11.91
CA GLY A 127 -3.32 5.69 -11.14
C GLY A 127 -2.93 6.61 -9.98
N PRO A 128 -3.92 7.21 -9.30
CA PRO A 128 -3.64 8.21 -8.27
C PRO A 128 -2.66 7.64 -7.26
N ALA A 129 -1.52 8.31 -7.10
CA ALA A 129 -0.56 8.05 -6.04
C ALA A 129 -1.36 7.90 -4.75
N ALA A 130 -1.40 6.69 -4.19
CA ALA A 130 -2.15 6.35 -2.99
C ALA A 130 -3.65 6.76 -3.01
N GLY A 131 -4.52 6.05 -3.74
CA GLY A 131 -5.97 6.31 -3.57
C GLY A 131 -7.01 5.47 -4.31
N GLY A 132 -6.62 4.43 -5.06
CA GLY A 132 -7.58 3.59 -5.80
C GLY A 132 -7.79 2.24 -5.12
N ALA A 133 -9.02 1.98 -4.69
CA ALA A 133 -9.49 0.71 -4.14
C ALA A 133 -8.94 -0.50 -4.93
N GLY A 134 -8.25 -1.44 -4.25
CA GLY A 134 -7.72 -2.63 -4.92
C GLY A 134 -6.78 -3.51 -4.08
N GLY A 135 -6.25 -3.02 -2.96
CA GLY A 135 -5.56 -3.84 -1.98
C GLY A 135 -6.55 -4.46 -1.00
N GLY A 136 -7.39 -5.38 -1.47
CA GLY A 136 -8.19 -6.21 -0.56
C GLY A 136 -7.25 -6.93 0.39
N GLU A 137 -7.32 -6.60 1.69
CA GLU A 137 -6.74 -7.43 2.75
C GLU A 137 -7.20 -8.88 2.46
N PRO A 138 -6.30 -9.86 2.36
CA PRO A 138 -6.74 -11.24 2.33
C PRO A 138 -7.60 -11.44 3.58
N GLY A 139 -8.85 -11.85 3.39
CA GLY A 139 -9.73 -12.21 4.49
C GLY A 139 -9.04 -13.27 5.35
N PRO A 140 -9.30 -13.31 6.67
CA PRO A 140 -8.66 -14.28 7.55
C PRO A 140 -8.76 -15.67 6.93
N ALA A 141 -7.63 -16.38 6.87
CA ALA A 141 -7.59 -17.75 6.39
C ALA A 141 -8.65 -18.54 7.16
N LYS A 142 -9.67 -19.04 6.44
CA LYS A 142 -10.73 -19.84 7.03
C LYS A 142 -10.07 -21.08 7.62
N SER A 143 -10.22 -21.24 8.93
CA SER A 143 -9.89 -22.46 9.67
C SER A 143 -10.80 -23.62 9.26
#